data_AF-A0A958UVW9-F1
#
_entry.id   AF-A0A958UVW9-F1
#
_cell.length_a   1.000
_cell.length_b   1.000
_cell.length_c   1.000
_cell.angle_alpha   90.00
_cell.angle_beta   90.00
_cell.angle_gamma   90.00
#
_symmetry.space_group_name_H-M   'P 1'
#
loop_
_entity.id
_entity.type
_entity.pdbx_description
1 polymer ?
#
loop_
_entity_poly.entity_id
_entity_poly.type
_entity_poly.pdbx_seq_one_letter_code
_entity_poly.pdbx_strand_id
1 'polypeptide(L)'
;REIREEIGLKIHSEDLEKIGVFECFEEYSFGISDNEFHHTYLSELKSSLENLTPDPGEVEAIKLVSVDTFLDKLEESEKNDHFVPSNKPYYLTVLSYIKTKFADKK
;
A
#
# COMPACT_ATOMS: atom_id res chain seq x y z
N ARG A 1 3.09 -3.49 -14.20
CA ARG A 1 3.27 -2.35 -15.11
C ARG A 1 3.38 -1.08 -14.27
N GLU A 2 2.32 -0.73 -13.55
CA GLU A 2 2.26 0.45 -12.65
C GLU A 2 3.47 0.59 -11.71
N ILE A 3 3.86 -0.46 -10.97
CA ILE A 3 5.05 -0.42 -10.09
C ILE A 3 6.33 0.07 -10.81
N ARG A 4 6.48 -0.22 -12.10
CA ARG A 4 7.62 0.25 -12.90
C ARG A 4 7.42 1.68 -13.40
N GLU A 5 6.19 2.06 -13.72
CA GLU A 5 5.85 3.39 -14.26
C GLU A 5 5.87 4.43 -13.14
N GLU A 6 5.24 4.15 -11.99
CA GLU A 6 5.11 5.06 -10.86
C GLU A 6 6.38 5.21 -10.01
N ILE A 7 7.13 4.12 -9.76
CA ILE A 7 8.28 4.14 -8.84
C ILE A 7 9.57 3.56 -9.43
N GLY A 8 9.58 3.22 -10.72
CA GLY A 8 10.77 2.69 -11.41
C GLY A 8 11.18 1.27 -11.01
N LEU A 9 10.44 0.60 -10.12
CA LEU A 9 10.81 -0.71 -9.60
C LEU A 9 10.45 -1.82 -10.61
N LYS A 10 11.44 -2.65 -10.95
CA LYS A 10 11.23 -3.84 -11.78
C LYS A 10 11.00 -5.05 -10.87
N ILE A 11 9.83 -5.67 -11.00
CA ILE A 11 9.49 -6.92 -10.31
C ILE A 11 8.96 -7.95 -11.31
N HIS A 12 9.06 -9.23 -10.97
CA HIS A 12 8.44 -10.30 -11.74
C HIS A 12 7.12 -10.73 -11.11
N SER A 13 6.25 -11.39 -11.88
CA SER A 13 4.99 -11.96 -11.38
C SER A 13 5.21 -12.95 -10.26
N GLU A 14 6.32 -13.70 -10.28
CA GLU A 14 6.65 -14.66 -9.22
C GLU A 14 7.04 -14.00 -7.89
N ASP A 15 7.41 -12.71 -7.90
CA ASP A 15 7.71 -11.95 -6.67
C ASP A 15 6.42 -11.45 -5.97
N LEU A 16 5.27 -11.54 -6.64
CA LEU A 16 3.97 -11.09 -6.15
C LEU A 16 3.19 -12.21 -5.47
N GLU A 17 3.02 -12.10 -4.15
CA GLU A 17 2.14 -12.98 -3.39
C GLU A 17 0.75 -12.38 -3.26
N LYS A 18 -0.25 -12.98 -3.89
CA LYS A 18 -1.64 -12.52 -3.75
C LYS A 18 -2.15 -12.82 -2.34
N ILE A 19 -2.65 -11.81 -1.63
CA ILE A 19 -3.20 -11.96 -0.28
C ILE A 19 -4.73 -11.92 -0.23
N GLY A 20 -5.38 -11.38 -1.27
CA GLY A 20 -6.84 -11.35 -1.31
C GLY A 20 -7.41 -10.53 -2.44
N VAL A 21 -8.74 -10.43 -2.43
CA VAL A 21 -9.50 -9.46 -3.20
C VAL A 21 -10.41 -8.74 -2.20
N PHE A 22 -10.39 -7.41 -2.21
CA PHE A 22 -11.12 -6.59 -1.25
C PHE A 22 -12.06 -5.65 -2.01
N GLU A 23 -13.26 -5.50 -1.50
CA GLU A 23 -14.27 -4.62 -2.10
C GLU A 23 -14.04 -3.19 -1.61
N CYS A 24 -14.04 -2.24 -2.54
CA CYS A 24 -13.93 -0.81 -2.28
C CYS A 24 -15.07 -0.11 -3.04
N PHE A 25 -16.11 0.30 -2.30
CA PHE A 25 -17.27 0.99 -2.84
C PHE A 25 -17.40 2.34 -2.13
N GLU A 26 -16.91 3.38 -2.79
CA GLU A 26 -16.81 4.73 -2.24
C GLU A 26 -17.60 5.72 -3.10
N GLU A 27 -18.40 6.56 -2.45
CA GLU A 27 -19.12 7.65 -3.09
C GLU A 27 -18.56 8.98 -2.60
N TYR A 28 -17.96 9.74 -3.52
CA TYR A 28 -17.41 11.04 -3.22
C TYR A 28 -18.44 12.14 -3.40
N SER A 29 -18.46 13.10 -2.47
CA SER A 29 -19.43 14.20 -2.40
C SER A 29 -19.57 15.06 -3.67
N PHE A 30 -18.57 15.03 -4.55
CA PHE A 30 -18.54 15.75 -5.83
C PHE A 30 -19.15 14.96 -7.00
N GLY A 31 -19.80 13.82 -6.72
CA GLY A 31 -20.54 13.02 -7.72
C GLY A 31 -19.69 11.99 -8.45
N ILE A 32 -18.54 11.62 -7.89
CA ILE A 32 -17.70 10.53 -8.41
C ILE A 32 -17.97 9.30 -7.55
N SER A 33 -18.23 8.16 -8.18
CA SER A 33 -18.34 6.87 -7.51
C SER A 33 -17.16 6.01 -7.95
N ASP A 34 -16.48 5.43 -6.97
CA ASP A 34 -15.42 4.46 -7.18
C ASP A 34 -15.89 3.11 -6.66
N ASN A 35 -15.95 2.11 -7.55
CA ASN A 35 -16.48 0.80 -7.23
C ASN A 35 -15.56 -0.28 -7.80
N GLU A 36 -14.65 -0.75 -6.96
CA GLU A 36 -13.54 -1.60 -7.36
C GLU A 36 -13.42 -2.86 -6.51
N PHE A 37 -12.87 -3.89 -7.14
CA PHE A 37 -12.35 -5.07 -6.46
C PHE A 37 -10.83 -4.98 -6.46
N HIS A 38 -10.24 -4.64 -5.33
CA HIS A 38 -8.80 -4.50 -5.17
C HIS A 38 -8.15 -5.87 -5.06
N HIS A 39 -7.48 -6.29 -6.13
CA HIS A 39 -6.61 -7.46 -6.10
C HIS A 39 -5.29 -7.08 -5.42
N THR A 40 -5.13 -7.48 -4.16
CA THR A 40 -3.98 -7.05 -3.35
C THR A 40 -2.88 -8.11 -3.33
N TYR A 41 -1.64 -7.63 -3.50
CA TYR A 41 -0.43 -8.44 -3.54
C TYR A 41 0.61 -7.90 -2.56
N LEU A 42 1.42 -8.79 -1.99
CA LEU A 42 2.62 -8.45 -1.23
C LEU A 42 3.86 -8.74 -2.07
N SER A 43 4.82 -7.82 -2.02
CA SER A 43 6.15 -7.99 -2.62
C SER A 43 7.21 -7.56 -1.62
N GLU A 44 8.32 -8.29 -1.58
CA GLU A 44 9.51 -7.84 -0.87
C GLU A 44 10.27 -6.80 -1.70
N LEU A 45 10.64 -5.69 -1.08
CA LEU A 45 11.51 -4.69 -1.70
C LEU A 45 12.97 -5.16 -1.62
N LYS A 46 13.52 -5.62 -2.74
CA LYS A 46 14.90 -6.13 -2.85
C LYS A 46 15.94 -5.06 -3.22
N SER A 47 15.51 -3.83 -3.52
CA SER A 47 16.36 -2.69 -3.87
C SER A 47 16.36 -1.62 -2.78
N SER A 48 17.40 -0.78 -2.72
CA SER A 48 17.36 0.41 -1.86
C SER A 48 16.38 1.44 -2.40
N LEU A 49 15.88 2.33 -1.51
CA LEU A 49 15.02 3.46 -1.89
C LEU A 49 15.67 4.39 -2.93
N GLU A 50 16.99 4.56 -2.87
CA GLU A 50 17.77 5.42 -3.78
C GLU A 50 17.71 4.95 -5.24
N ASN A 51 17.38 3.68 -5.48
CA ASN A 51 17.21 3.12 -6.82
C ASN A 51 15.78 3.26 -7.36
N LEU A 52 14.84 3.75 -6.55
CA LEU A 52 13.49 4.04 -7.00
C LEU A 52 13.47 5.37 -7.74
N THR A 53 12.62 5.47 -8.76
CA THR A 53 12.45 6.68 -9.56
C THR A 53 10.98 7.04 -9.56
N PRO A 54 10.51 7.82 -8.56
CA PRO A 54 9.11 8.24 -8.49
C PRO A 54 8.75 9.12 -9.70
N ASP A 55 7.61 8.86 -10.33
CA ASP A 55 7.02 9.77 -11.30
C ASP A 55 6.42 10.98 -10.55
N PRO A 56 6.93 12.21 -10.73
CA PRO A 56 6.39 13.38 -10.03
C PRO A 56 4.94 13.73 -10.41
N GLY A 57 4.39 13.16 -11.50
CA GLY A 57 2.98 13.31 -11.86
C GLY A 57 2.03 12.50 -10.99
N GLU A 58 2.51 11.44 -10.35
CA GLU A 58 1.68 10.49 -9.59
C GLU A 58 2.18 10.27 -8.15
N VAL A 59 3.49 10.37 -7.92
CA VAL A 59 4.15 10.06 -6.64
C VAL A 59 5.00 11.25 -6.16
N GLU A 60 4.54 11.93 -5.11
CA GLU A 60 5.26 13.06 -4.51
C GLU A 60 6.54 12.63 -3.76
N ALA A 61 6.46 11.56 -2.96
CA ALA A 61 7.56 11.08 -2.15
C ALA A 61 7.41 9.59 -1.78
N ILE A 62 8.55 8.92 -1.53
CA ILE A 62 8.59 7.54 -1.03
C ILE A 62 9.36 7.50 0.28
N LYS A 63 8.84 6.74 1.26
CA LYS A 63 9.46 6.53 2.56
C LYS A 63 9.25 5.11 3.04
N LEU A 64 10.28 4.52 3.64
CA LEU A 64 10.14 3.31 4.45
C LEU A 64 9.85 3.68 5.91
N VAL A 65 8.88 3.01 6.51
CA VAL A 65 8.48 3.21 7.92
C VAL A 65 8.48 1.89 8.66
N SER A 66 8.73 1.93 9.97
CA SER A 66 8.52 0.77 10.83
C SER A 66 7.03 0.49 10.99
N VAL A 67 6.68 -0.73 11.41
CA VAL A 67 5.30 -1.09 11.73
C VAL A 67 4.71 -0.18 12.82
N ASP A 68 5.51 0.20 13.81
CA ASP A 68 5.06 1.08 14.90
C ASP A 68 4.75 2.49 14.36
N THR A 69 5.66 3.07 13.57
CA THR A 69 5.42 4.38 12.94
C THR A 69 4.22 4.36 12.01
N PHE A 70 4.01 3.26 11.27
CA PHE A 70 2.83 3.07 10.46
C PHE A 70 1.55 3.08 11.30
N LEU A 71 1.50 2.33 12.40
CA LEU A 71 0.35 2.27 13.30
C LEU A 71 0.05 3.64 13.93
N ASP A 72 1.07 4.34 14.41
CA ASP A 72 0.93 5.68 14.98
C ASP A 72 0.30 6.65 13.97
N LYS A 73 0.77 6.60 12.72
CA LYS A 73 0.27 7.45 11.62
C LYS A 73 -1.13 7.05 11.18
N LEU A 74 -1.47 5.76 11.23
CA LEU A 74 -2.80 5.25 10.91
C LEU A 74 -3.84 5.59 11.98
N GLU A 75 -3.45 5.73 13.24
CA GLU A 75 -4.36 6.21 14.30
C GLU A 75 -4.74 7.70 14.11
N GLU A 76 -3.85 8.46 13.49
CA GLU A 76 -4.01 9.90 13.26
C GLU A 76 -4.52 10.25 11.85
N SER A 77 -5.03 9.29 11.07
CA SER A 77 -5.38 9.50 9.65
C SER A 77 -6.34 10.65 9.37
N GLU A 78 -7.25 10.95 10.31
CA GLU A 78 -8.18 12.10 10.22
C GLU A 78 -7.48 13.47 10.32
N LYS A 79 -6.17 13.51 10.61
CA LYS A 79 -5.45 14.73 10.99
C LYS A 79 -4.09 14.91 10.32
N ASN A 80 -3.55 13.89 9.65
CA ASN A 80 -2.15 13.89 9.22
C ASN A 80 -1.93 13.64 7.72
N ASP A 81 -3.00 13.58 6.92
CA ASP A 81 -3.01 13.42 5.46
C ASP A 81 -2.15 12.26 4.91
N HIS A 82 -1.72 11.33 5.78
CA HIS A 82 -0.87 10.20 5.39
C HIS A 82 -1.65 9.00 4.86
N PHE A 83 -2.91 8.85 5.28
CA PHE A 83 -3.76 7.74 4.88
C PHE A 83 -5.18 8.23 4.67
N VAL A 84 -5.86 7.65 3.68
CA VAL A 84 -7.32 7.81 3.52
C VAL A 84 -8.02 7.16 4.71
N PRO A 85 -8.74 7.91 5.58
CA PRO A 85 -9.24 7.37 6.84
C PRO A 85 -10.25 6.22 6.68
N SER A 86 -11.10 6.26 5.65
CA SER A 86 -12.09 5.21 5.37
C SER A 86 -11.45 3.84 5.14
N ASN A 87 -10.22 3.82 4.63
CA ASN A 87 -9.49 2.58 4.32
C ASN A 87 -8.74 1.96 5.51
N LYS A 88 -8.89 2.51 6.73
CA LYS A 88 -8.23 1.97 7.94
C LYS A 88 -8.39 0.45 8.13
N PRO A 89 -9.60 -0.14 7.99
CA PRO A 89 -9.77 -1.59 8.12
C PRO A 89 -8.98 -2.39 7.06
N TYR A 90 -8.89 -1.87 5.84
CA TYR A 90 -8.11 -2.48 4.76
C TYR A 90 -6.62 -2.48 5.10
N TYR A 91 -6.07 -1.34 5.54
CA TYR A 91 -4.67 -1.25 5.91
C TYR A 91 -4.28 -2.20 7.06
N LEU A 92 -5.14 -2.33 8.09
CA LEU A 92 -4.93 -3.27 9.19
C LEU A 92 -4.97 -4.73 8.72
N THR A 93 -5.86 -5.04 7.78
CA THR A 93 -5.92 -6.36 7.15
C THR A 93 -4.61 -6.68 6.41
N VAL A 94 -4.11 -5.77 5.57
CA VAL A 94 -2.82 -5.95 4.88
C VAL A 94 -1.68 -6.14 5.87
N LEU A 95 -1.63 -5.33 6.94
CA LEU A 95 -0.62 -5.48 7.99
C LEU A 95 -0.67 -6.86 8.67
N SER A 96 -1.86 -7.42 8.87
CA SER A 96 -2.00 -8.77 9.43
C SER A 96 -1.35 -9.84 8.54
N TYR A 97 -1.54 -9.77 7.22
CA TYR A 97 -0.89 -10.69 6.27
C TYR A 97 0.62 -10.56 6.30
N ILE A 98 1.13 -9.32 6.34
CA ILE A 98 2.56 -9.05 6.50
C ILE A 98 3.08 -9.71 7.78
N LYS A 99 2.42 -9.48 8.92
CA LYS A 99 2.84 -10.07 10.22
C LYS A 99 2.85 -11.59 10.19
N THR A 100 1.83 -12.24 9.62
CA THR A 100 1.77 -13.70 9.49
C THR A 100 2.95 -14.23 8.69
N LYS A 101 3.27 -13.62 7.54
CA LYS A 101 4.40 -14.01 6.68
C LYS A 101 5.75 -13.98 7.39
N PHE A 102 5.93 -13.12 8.39
CA PHE A 102 7.15 -13.02 9.18
C PHE A 102 7.09 -13.76 10.52
N ALA A 103 5.91 -14.14 11.00
CA ALA A 103 5.74 -14.97 12.19
C ALA A 103 6.21 -16.41 11.94
N ASP A 104 5.97 -16.93 10.74
CA ASP A 104 6.35 -18.31 10.34
C ASP A 104 7.86 -18.49 10.06
N LYS A 105 8.64 -17.41 10.14
CA LYS A 105 10.10 -17.42 9.93
C LYS A 105 10.93 -17.47 11.23
N LYS A 106 10.28 -17.66 12.38
CA LYS A 106 10.94 -17.89 13.69
C LYS A 106 10.93 -19.37 14.05
#